data_AF-S3CER5-F1
#
_entry.id   AF-S3CER5-F1
#
_cell.length_a   1.000
_cell.length_b   1.000
_cell.length_c   1.000
_cell.angle_alpha   90.00
_cell.angle_beta   90.00
_cell.angle_gamma   90.00
#
_symmetry.space_group_name_H-M   'P 1'
#
loop_
_entity.id
_entity.type
_entity.pdbx_description
1 polymer ?
#
loop_
_entity_poly.entity_id
_entity_poly.type
_entity_poly.pdbx_seq_one_letter_code
_entity_poly.pdbx_strand_id
1 'polypeptide(L)'
;MSDFITKLVSKAASSTIAQPNPESTPIFKIIFKPDNRDSHITSIHLAHSPNPTPLFIVRTQWFHKPNTILFCNGAEIGHATFPNFRHTTVITYQGQSFPMRVSGLTGYQSFDAPILGRLKWQPAIMVGSTIELKDSYGNKLGRFKPADIPGTTKEKMLELYFATDEYNLGLLVLTVMAAAAQVPKGDAAGAVGDVVSAVASI
;
A
#
# COMPACT_ATOMS: atom_id res chain seq x y z
N MET A 1 23.61 -24.93 -1.43
CA MET A 1 22.94 -23.66 -1.08
C MET A 1 23.23 -22.62 -2.19
N SER A 2 22.93 -22.93 -3.47
CA SER A 2 23.40 -22.11 -4.59
C SER A 2 22.60 -22.16 -5.90
N ASP A 3 21.49 -22.89 -6.01
CA ASP A 3 20.92 -23.17 -7.35
C ASP A 3 19.68 -22.34 -7.72
N PHE A 4 19.24 -21.43 -6.86
CA PHE A 4 18.10 -20.52 -7.15
C PHE A 4 18.50 -19.15 -7.71
N ILE A 5 19.78 -18.77 -7.65
CA ILE A 5 20.22 -17.40 -8.02
C ILE A 5 20.46 -17.26 -9.54
N THR A 6 20.68 -18.35 -10.29
CA THR A 6 21.15 -18.24 -11.69
C THR A 6 20.03 -18.06 -12.73
N LYS A 7 18.75 -18.21 -12.38
CA LYS A 7 17.64 -18.10 -13.37
C LYS A 7 16.97 -16.73 -13.46
N LEU A 8 17.39 -15.73 -12.67
CA LEU A 8 16.75 -14.41 -12.64
C LEU A 8 17.49 -13.28 -13.37
N VAL A 9 18.65 -13.54 -13.99
CA VAL A 9 19.49 -12.46 -14.56
C VAL A 9 19.46 -12.37 -16.10
N SER A 10 18.78 -13.27 -16.82
CA SER A 10 18.82 -13.27 -18.30
C SER A 10 17.64 -12.56 -18.99
N LYS A 11 17.17 -11.41 -18.49
CA LYS A 11 16.26 -10.55 -19.26
C LYS A 11 16.32 -9.07 -18.90
N ALA A 12 17.53 -8.52 -18.86
CA ALA A 12 17.73 -7.08 -19.02
C ALA A 12 17.66 -6.74 -20.52
N ALA A 13 16.46 -6.43 -21.02
CA ALA A 13 16.28 -5.75 -22.30
C ALA A 13 14.95 -4.97 -22.27
N SER A 14 15.05 -3.64 -22.33
CA SER A 14 13.98 -2.65 -22.50
C SER A 14 12.86 -2.65 -21.46
N SER A 15 13.03 -1.85 -20.39
CA SER A 15 11.96 -1.44 -19.49
C SER A 15 11.04 -0.41 -20.16
N THR A 16 10.29 -0.83 -21.17
CA THR A 16 8.99 -0.22 -21.46
C THR A 16 8.02 -0.84 -20.47
N ILE A 17 7.46 -0.04 -19.57
CA ILE A 17 6.33 -0.48 -18.73
C ILE A 17 5.24 -0.89 -19.72
N ALA A 18 5.05 -2.20 -19.91
CA ALA A 18 3.97 -2.71 -20.73
C ALA A 18 2.66 -2.24 -20.10
N GLN A 19 1.80 -1.60 -20.88
CA GLN A 19 0.53 -1.07 -20.42
C GLN A 19 -0.30 -2.19 -19.76
N PRO A 20 -0.68 -2.07 -18.48
CA PRO A 20 -1.57 -3.05 -17.87
C PRO A 20 -2.97 -2.89 -18.46
N ASN A 21 -3.49 -3.96 -19.08
CA ASN A 21 -4.88 -4.04 -19.52
C ASN A 21 -5.80 -3.96 -18.28
N PRO A 22 -6.88 -3.17 -18.24
CA PRO A 22 -7.82 -3.14 -17.11
C PRO A 22 -8.45 -4.49 -16.73
N GLU A 23 -8.40 -5.50 -17.60
CA GLU A 23 -8.79 -6.89 -17.32
C GLU A 23 -7.61 -7.82 -16.95
N SER A 24 -6.42 -7.27 -16.72
CA SER A 24 -5.23 -8.07 -16.44
C SER A 24 -5.28 -8.76 -15.08
N THR A 25 -4.93 -10.04 -15.07
CA THR A 25 -4.72 -10.82 -13.85
C THR A 25 -3.65 -10.15 -12.99
N PRO A 26 -3.87 -9.96 -11.67
CA PRO A 26 -2.85 -9.41 -10.78
C PRO A 26 -1.58 -10.26 -10.82
N ILE A 27 -0.43 -9.62 -11.01
CA ILE A 27 0.88 -10.28 -10.94
C ILE A 27 1.25 -10.55 -9.48
N PHE A 28 0.98 -9.57 -8.61
CA PHE A 28 1.17 -9.72 -7.17
C PHE A 28 -0.15 -9.52 -6.43
N LYS A 29 -0.38 -10.36 -5.42
CA LYS A 29 -1.48 -10.24 -4.46
C LYS A 29 -0.93 -10.31 -3.05
N ILE A 30 -1.23 -9.28 -2.27
CA ILE A 30 -0.70 -9.09 -0.93
C ILE A 30 -1.89 -8.88 0.00
N ILE A 31 -1.91 -9.59 1.12
CA ILE A 31 -2.98 -9.53 2.10
C ILE A 31 -2.50 -8.74 3.30
N PHE A 32 -3.31 -7.78 3.71
CA PHE A 32 -3.15 -6.98 4.91
C PHE A 32 -4.07 -7.55 5.96
N LYS A 33 -3.47 -8.11 7.02
CA LYS A 33 -4.15 -8.79 8.12
C LYS A 33 -3.95 -7.99 9.41
N PRO A 34 -4.97 -7.22 9.85
CA PRO A 34 -4.94 -6.59 11.16
C PRO A 34 -4.73 -7.64 12.26
N ASP A 35 -3.96 -7.30 13.28
CA ASP A 35 -3.80 -8.16 14.44
C ASP A 35 -5.10 -8.18 15.28
N ASN A 36 -5.44 -9.35 15.82
CA ASN A 36 -6.70 -9.54 16.56
C ASN A 36 -6.66 -8.93 17.97
N ARG A 37 -5.46 -8.70 18.52
CA ARG A 37 -5.23 -8.16 19.87
C ARG A 37 -4.82 -6.71 19.84
N ASP A 38 -4.06 -6.30 18.82
CA ASP A 38 -3.62 -4.92 18.64
C ASP A 38 -4.03 -4.38 17.27
N SER A 39 -5.07 -3.56 17.27
CA SER A 39 -5.61 -2.89 16.10
C SER A 39 -4.63 -1.95 15.38
N HIS A 40 -3.60 -1.50 16.08
CA HIS A 40 -2.56 -0.66 15.51
C HIS A 40 -1.60 -1.46 14.63
N ILE A 41 -1.58 -2.79 14.77
CA ILE A 41 -0.66 -3.68 14.08
C ILE A 41 -1.37 -4.34 12.89
N THR A 42 -0.73 -4.30 11.73
CA THR A 42 -1.16 -5.02 10.53
C THR A 42 0.01 -5.82 9.99
N SER A 43 -0.20 -7.13 9.87
CA SER A 43 0.76 -8.05 9.25
C SER A 43 0.46 -8.21 7.76
N ILE A 44 1.51 -8.23 6.93
CA ILE A 44 1.38 -8.18 5.48
C ILE A 44 1.97 -9.44 4.88
N HIS A 45 1.16 -10.18 4.13
CA HIS A 45 1.47 -11.53 3.66
C HIS A 45 1.32 -11.65 2.15
N LEU A 46 2.12 -12.51 1.54
CA LEU A 46 1.88 -12.92 0.16
C LEU A 46 0.67 -13.86 0.11
N ALA A 47 -0.30 -13.60 -0.77
CA ALA A 47 -1.59 -14.29 -0.76
C ALA A 47 -1.52 -15.82 -0.96
N HIS A 48 -0.48 -16.34 -1.62
CA HIS A 48 -0.33 -17.75 -1.95
C HIS A 48 0.85 -18.42 -1.23
N SER A 49 1.34 -17.85 -0.12
CA SER A 49 2.42 -18.48 0.65
C SER A 49 1.88 -19.62 1.54
N PRO A 50 2.40 -20.85 1.43
CA PRO A 50 1.99 -21.96 2.30
C PRO A 50 2.45 -21.78 3.75
N ASN A 51 3.42 -20.89 4.00
CA ASN A 51 3.87 -20.52 5.34
C ASN A 51 3.82 -18.99 5.48
N PRO A 52 2.87 -18.43 6.24
CA PRO A 52 2.61 -16.98 6.25
C PRO A 52 3.53 -16.28 7.25
N THR A 53 4.84 -16.30 6.99
CA THR A 53 5.71 -15.31 7.61
C THR A 53 5.38 -13.95 7.00
N PRO A 54 5.11 -12.91 7.81
CA PRO A 54 4.81 -11.60 7.26
C PRO A 54 6.01 -11.05 6.50
N LEU A 55 5.78 -10.57 5.28
CA LEU A 55 6.74 -9.79 4.51
C LEU A 55 7.04 -8.48 5.22
N PHE A 56 5.98 -7.85 5.75
CA PHE A 56 6.08 -6.60 6.46
C PHE A 56 5.13 -6.57 7.66
N ILE A 57 5.46 -5.72 8.62
CA ILE A 57 4.57 -5.36 9.72
C ILE A 57 4.39 -3.85 9.67
N VAL A 58 3.15 -3.39 9.75
CA VAL A 58 2.83 -1.97 9.81
C VAL A 58 2.23 -1.67 11.18
N ARG A 59 2.74 -0.62 11.83
CA ARG A 59 2.14 -0.04 13.03
C ARG A 59 1.56 1.32 12.71
N THR A 60 0.29 1.56 13.03
CA THR A 60 -0.41 2.83 12.80
C THR A 60 -0.82 3.49 14.11
N GLN A 61 -0.69 4.82 14.20
CA GLN A 61 -1.03 5.60 15.38
C GLN A 61 -1.38 7.03 14.98
N TRP A 62 -2.54 7.51 15.43
CA TRP A 62 -3.06 8.80 14.94
C TRP A 62 -2.47 10.01 15.68
N PHE A 63 -2.31 9.89 16.99
CA PHE A 63 -1.89 10.99 17.86
C PHE A 63 -0.39 11.06 18.11
N HIS A 64 0.35 10.04 17.67
CA HIS A 64 1.80 9.97 17.80
C HIS A 64 2.46 10.04 16.43
N LYS A 65 3.57 10.76 16.38
CA LYS A 65 4.42 10.84 15.20
C LYS A 65 5.63 9.92 15.42
N PRO A 66 6.04 9.14 14.41
CA PRO A 66 5.39 8.97 13.11
C PRO A 66 4.05 8.22 13.18
N ASN A 67 3.13 8.54 12.27
CA ASN A 67 1.75 8.02 12.26
C ASN A 67 1.63 6.60 11.72
N THR A 68 2.56 6.20 10.87
CA THR A 68 2.64 4.85 10.31
C THR A 68 4.09 4.47 10.26
N ILE A 69 4.44 3.28 10.74
CA ILE A 69 5.80 2.73 10.73
C ILE A 69 5.75 1.38 10.03
N LEU A 70 6.66 1.16 9.10
CA LEU A 70 6.83 -0.07 8.34
C LEU A 70 8.09 -0.79 8.82
N PHE A 71 7.92 -2.05 9.18
CA PHE A 71 8.97 -2.95 9.59
C PHE A 71 9.15 -4.09 8.59
N CYS A 72 10.40 -4.49 8.35
CA CYS A 72 10.77 -5.72 7.65
C CYS A 72 11.80 -6.46 8.50
N ASN A 73 11.60 -7.76 8.72
CA ASN A 73 12.50 -8.61 9.53
C ASN A 73 12.84 -8.02 10.92
N GLY A 74 11.88 -7.32 11.54
CA GLY A 74 12.03 -6.69 12.85
C GLY A 74 12.73 -5.32 12.86
N ALA A 75 13.25 -4.84 11.72
CA ALA A 75 13.86 -3.53 11.59
C ALA A 75 12.88 -2.51 10.99
N GLU A 76 12.89 -1.27 11.49
CA GLU A 76 12.18 -0.17 10.84
C GLU A 76 12.84 0.15 9.50
N ILE A 77 12.06 0.12 8.42
CA ILE A 77 12.53 0.44 7.07
C ILE A 77 11.88 1.69 6.49
N GLY A 78 10.84 2.23 7.13
CA GLY A 78 10.24 3.50 6.76
C GLY A 78 9.07 3.89 7.63
N HIS A 79 8.64 5.14 7.49
CA HIS A 79 7.51 5.69 8.22
C HIS A 79 6.82 6.81 7.45
N ALA A 80 5.57 7.10 7.83
CA ALA A 80 4.78 8.21 7.33
C ALA A 80 4.38 9.12 8.48
N THR A 81 4.48 10.43 8.27
CA THR A 81 4.04 11.45 9.22
C THR A 81 2.98 12.34 8.58
N PHE A 82 1.83 12.42 9.22
CA PHE A 82 0.72 13.30 8.84
C PHE A 82 0.88 14.62 9.60
N PRO A 83 1.16 15.75 8.94
CA PRO A 83 1.12 17.03 9.60
C PRO A 83 -0.32 17.38 9.97
N ASN A 84 -0.47 18.21 11.01
CA ASN A 84 -1.77 18.60 11.56
C ASN A 84 -2.64 19.35 10.52
N PHE A 85 -2.04 19.88 9.45
CA PHE A 85 -2.68 20.53 8.32
C PHE A 85 -2.62 19.63 7.06
N ARG A 86 -3.81 19.29 6.53
CA ARG A 86 -4.14 18.09 5.75
C ARG A 86 -3.65 18.01 4.30
N HIS A 87 -2.49 18.57 3.94
CA HIS A 87 -2.15 18.74 2.52
C HIS A 87 -0.94 17.94 2.04
N THR A 88 -0.07 17.49 2.94
CA THR A 88 1.13 16.74 2.54
C THR A 88 1.56 15.79 3.63
N THR A 89 1.52 14.49 3.37
CA THR A 89 2.18 13.49 4.21
C THR A 89 3.65 13.42 3.87
N VAL A 90 4.51 13.37 4.88
CA VAL A 90 5.94 13.10 4.68
C VAL A 90 6.15 11.60 4.78
N ILE A 91 6.62 10.99 3.71
CA ILE A 91 7.03 9.59 3.71
C ILE A 91 8.56 9.54 3.78
N THR A 92 9.08 8.74 4.69
CA THR A 92 10.51 8.41 4.78
C THR A 92 10.64 6.91 4.57
N TYR A 93 11.42 6.49 3.59
CA TYR A 93 11.63 5.07 3.29
C TYR A 93 13.10 4.83 2.95
N GLN A 94 13.73 3.90 3.66
CA GLN A 94 15.16 3.56 3.54
C GLN A 94 16.08 4.80 3.52
N GLY A 95 15.82 5.77 4.41
CA GLY A 95 16.60 7.00 4.53
C GLY A 95 16.28 8.09 3.50
N GLN A 96 15.41 7.82 2.51
CA GLN A 96 14.94 8.82 1.56
C GLN A 96 13.60 9.40 1.99
N SER A 97 13.45 10.73 1.93
CA SER A 97 12.20 11.40 2.25
C SER A 97 11.57 11.98 0.99
N PHE A 98 10.28 11.76 0.80
CA PHE A 98 9.51 12.32 -0.30
C PHE A 98 8.10 12.73 0.16
N PRO A 99 7.56 13.83 -0.39
CA PRO A 99 6.23 14.30 -0.05
C PRO A 99 5.16 13.50 -0.79
N MET A 100 4.13 13.04 -0.07
CA MET A 100 2.88 12.57 -0.63
C MET A 100 1.82 13.66 -0.47
N ARG A 101 1.44 14.29 -1.59
CA ARG A 101 0.54 15.44 -1.61
C ARG A 101 -0.91 15.01 -1.74
N VAL A 102 -1.77 15.58 -0.92
CA VAL A 102 -3.22 15.34 -0.96
C VAL A 102 -3.92 16.47 -1.71
N SER A 103 -4.67 16.11 -2.75
CA SER A 103 -5.56 17.02 -3.47
C SER A 103 -6.79 17.30 -2.63
N GLY A 104 -6.94 18.54 -2.14
CA GLY A 104 -8.07 18.93 -1.29
C GLY A 104 -9.44 18.78 -1.94
N LEU A 105 -9.54 18.92 -3.27
CA LEU A 105 -10.81 18.83 -4.00
C LEU A 105 -11.26 17.40 -4.28
N THR A 106 -10.30 16.48 -4.46
CA THR A 106 -10.58 15.13 -4.97
C THR A 106 -10.16 14.02 -4.03
N GLY A 107 -9.46 14.34 -2.94
CA GLY A 107 -8.90 13.36 -1.99
C GLY A 107 -7.78 12.50 -2.57
N TYR A 108 -7.29 12.81 -3.78
CA TYR A 108 -6.23 12.06 -4.44
C TYR A 108 -4.89 12.30 -3.76
N GLN A 109 -4.04 11.28 -3.75
CA GLN A 109 -2.74 11.36 -3.08
C GLN A 109 -1.66 10.99 -4.07
N SER A 110 -0.79 11.95 -4.38
CA SER A 110 0.29 11.75 -5.37
C SER A 110 1.66 11.85 -4.73
N PHE A 111 2.58 11.00 -5.16
CA PHE A 111 3.96 10.94 -4.68
C PHE A 111 4.88 10.53 -5.83
N ASP A 112 6.16 10.88 -5.73
CA ASP A 112 7.18 10.48 -6.69
C ASP A 112 7.96 9.28 -6.13
N ALA A 113 7.92 8.16 -6.84
CA ALA A 113 8.69 6.97 -6.53
C ALA A 113 9.97 6.95 -7.40
N PRO A 114 11.16 6.65 -6.85
CA PRO A 114 12.43 6.78 -7.57
C PRO A 114 12.50 6.03 -8.91
N ILE A 115 11.88 4.85 -9.01
CA ILE A 115 11.92 4.00 -10.22
C ILE A 115 10.59 4.06 -10.98
N LEU A 116 9.47 4.09 -10.26
CA LEU A 116 8.12 4.04 -10.86
C LEU A 116 7.62 5.41 -11.33
N GLY A 117 8.37 6.48 -11.06
CA GLY A 117 7.99 7.85 -11.39
C GLY A 117 6.83 8.34 -10.55
N ARG A 118 6.05 9.27 -11.10
CA ARG A 118 4.94 9.88 -10.38
C ARG A 118 3.74 8.95 -10.31
N LEU A 119 3.35 8.62 -9.09
CA LEU A 119 2.24 7.73 -8.77
C LEU A 119 1.11 8.48 -8.07
N LYS A 120 -0.08 7.89 -8.15
CA LYS A 120 -1.30 8.46 -7.56
C LYS A 120 -2.21 7.37 -7.01
N TRP A 121 -2.54 7.49 -5.73
CA TRP A 121 -3.64 6.80 -5.08
C TRP A 121 -4.93 7.61 -5.25
N GLN A 122 -5.99 6.99 -5.73
CA GLN A 122 -7.30 7.63 -5.87
C GLN A 122 -8.46 6.69 -5.56
N PRO A 123 -9.56 7.16 -4.96
CA PRO A 123 -10.76 6.36 -4.80
C PRO A 123 -11.30 5.87 -6.16
N ALA A 124 -11.77 4.63 -6.21
CA ALA A 124 -12.49 4.12 -7.38
C ALA A 124 -13.92 4.71 -7.40
N ILE A 125 -14.22 5.54 -8.40
CA ILE A 125 -15.48 6.31 -8.50
C ILE A 125 -16.75 5.44 -8.44
N MET A 126 -16.65 4.15 -8.82
CA MET A 126 -17.81 3.26 -8.93
C MET A 126 -17.73 2.00 -8.04
N VAL A 127 -16.64 1.81 -7.28
CA VAL A 127 -16.36 0.52 -6.60
C VAL A 127 -16.00 0.72 -5.13
N GLY A 128 -17.02 1.07 -4.33
CA GLY A 128 -17.00 1.04 -2.86
C GLY A 128 -15.69 1.54 -2.22
N SER A 129 -15.20 0.79 -1.23
CA SER A 129 -13.98 1.09 -0.48
C SER A 129 -12.69 0.69 -1.20
N THR A 130 -12.58 0.96 -2.50
CA THR A 130 -11.39 0.61 -3.29
C THR A 130 -10.57 1.86 -3.58
N ILE A 131 -9.26 1.76 -3.41
CA ILE A 131 -8.30 2.77 -3.87
C ILE A 131 -7.50 2.19 -5.03
N GLU A 132 -7.39 2.92 -6.13
CA GLU A 132 -6.58 2.54 -7.28
C GLU A 132 -5.22 3.23 -7.26
N LEU A 133 -4.18 2.50 -7.64
CA LEU A 133 -2.87 3.05 -7.97
C LEU A 133 -2.83 3.36 -9.47
N LYS A 134 -2.44 4.58 -9.83
CA LYS A 134 -2.22 4.99 -11.21
C LYS A 134 -0.86 5.65 -11.40
N ASP A 135 -0.31 5.52 -12.60
CA ASP A 135 0.84 6.30 -13.03
C ASP A 135 0.45 7.71 -13.50
N SER A 136 1.43 8.50 -13.94
CA SER A 136 1.23 9.84 -14.50
C SER A 136 0.40 9.88 -15.78
N TYR A 137 0.32 8.77 -16.51
CA TYR A 137 -0.46 8.63 -17.75
C TYR A 137 -1.90 8.17 -17.48
N GLY A 138 -2.23 7.86 -16.23
CA GLY A 138 -3.54 7.37 -15.83
C GLY A 138 -3.72 5.86 -15.99
N ASN A 139 -2.66 5.11 -16.34
CA ASN A 139 -2.72 3.66 -16.41
C ASN A 139 -2.88 3.09 -15.00
N LYS A 140 -3.73 2.08 -14.87
CA LYS A 140 -3.95 1.39 -13.59
C LYS A 140 -2.80 0.43 -13.32
N LEU A 141 -2.08 0.67 -12.23
CA LEU A 141 -0.97 -0.18 -11.79
C LEU A 141 -1.35 -1.13 -10.67
N GLY A 142 -2.42 -0.82 -9.93
CA GLY A 142 -2.87 -1.66 -8.83
C GLY A 142 -4.18 -1.20 -8.22
N ARG A 143 -4.67 -1.98 -7.26
CA ARG A 143 -5.83 -1.64 -6.44
C ARG A 143 -5.70 -2.19 -5.03
N PHE A 144 -6.20 -1.42 -4.06
CA PHE A 144 -6.35 -1.80 -2.67
C PHE A 144 -7.84 -1.90 -2.35
N LYS A 145 -8.29 -3.08 -1.93
CA LYS A 145 -9.70 -3.41 -1.74
C LYS A 145 -9.90 -4.33 -0.52
N PRO A 146 -11.14 -4.53 -0.04
CA PRO A 146 -11.44 -5.66 0.84
C PRO A 146 -10.92 -6.99 0.27
N ALA A 147 -10.39 -7.85 1.13
CA ALA A 147 -10.03 -9.19 0.71
C ALA A 147 -11.32 -10.00 0.50
N ASP A 148 -11.48 -10.62 -0.68
CA ASP A 148 -12.62 -11.48 -1.02
C ASP A 148 -12.48 -12.87 -0.34
N ILE A 149 -12.15 -12.88 0.95
CA ILE A 149 -11.89 -14.09 1.73
C ILE A 149 -13.14 -14.40 2.58
N PRO A 150 -13.78 -15.56 2.39
CA PRO A 150 -14.96 -15.95 3.17
C PRO A 150 -14.68 -15.93 4.67
N GLY A 151 -15.51 -15.20 5.43
CA GLY A 151 -15.44 -15.16 6.89
C GLY A 151 -14.56 -14.05 7.50
N THR A 152 -13.85 -13.25 6.69
CA THR A 152 -13.01 -12.15 7.20
C THR A 152 -13.41 -10.80 6.60
N THR A 153 -13.96 -9.90 7.42
CA THR A 153 -14.39 -8.55 6.98
C THR A 153 -13.31 -7.48 7.10
N LYS A 154 -12.26 -7.75 7.88
CA LYS A 154 -11.21 -6.77 8.21
C LYS A 154 -9.96 -6.87 7.32
N GLU A 155 -9.73 -8.02 6.69
CA GLU A 155 -8.58 -8.22 5.81
C GLU A 155 -8.74 -7.39 4.53
N LYS A 156 -7.65 -6.78 4.07
CA LYS A 156 -7.58 -6.06 2.79
C LYS A 156 -6.58 -6.72 1.86
N MET A 157 -6.70 -6.45 0.57
CA MET A 157 -5.82 -6.97 -0.47
C MET A 157 -5.28 -5.83 -1.32
N LEU A 158 -3.97 -5.80 -1.50
CA LEU A 158 -3.29 -5.02 -2.54
C LEU A 158 -3.00 -5.94 -3.71
N GLU A 159 -3.55 -5.60 -4.87
CA GLU A 159 -3.27 -6.24 -6.15
C GLU A 159 -2.41 -5.31 -7.00
N LEU A 160 -1.31 -5.82 -7.56
CA LEU A 160 -0.45 -5.09 -8.49
C LEU A 160 -0.44 -5.78 -9.86
N TYR A 161 -0.56 -4.98 -10.91
CA TYR A 161 -0.63 -5.44 -12.30
C TYR A 161 0.70 -5.32 -13.06
N PHE A 162 1.79 -5.10 -12.33
CA PHE A 162 3.13 -4.96 -12.89
C PHE A 162 4.16 -5.69 -12.02
N ALA A 163 5.31 -6.02 -12.60
CA ALA A 163 6.42 -6.62 -11.88
C ALA A 163 7.10 -5.58 -10.98
N THR A 164 7.40 -5.92 -9.74
CA THR A 164 8.02 -5.00 -8.78
C THR A 164 9.02 -5.75 -7.90
N ASP A 165 10.05 -5.03 -7.43
CA ASP A 165 11.03 -5.54 -6.48
C ASP A 165 10.60 -5.29 -5.03
N GLU A 166 11.38 -5.81 -4.07
CA GLU A 166 11.08 -5.65 -2.64
C GLU A 166 11.12 -4.20 -2.18
N TYR A 167 12.02 -3.39 -2.75
CA TYR A 167 12.13 -1.96 -2.45
C TYR A 167 10.83 -1.23 -2.78
N ASN A 168 10.39 -1.32 -4.03
CA ASN A 168 9.17 -0.68 -4.51
C ASN A 168 7.95 -1.27 -3.80
N LEU A 169 7.96 -2.56 -3.48
CA LEU A 169 6.88 -3.19 -2.74
C LEU A 169 6.68 -2.58 -1.36
N GLY A 170 7.74 -2.44 -0.56
CA GLY A 170 7.65 -1.82 0.76
C GLY A 170 7.23 -0.35 0.69
N LEU A 171 7.70 0.37 -0.33
CA LEU A 171 7.26 1.75 -0.61
C LEU A 171 5.75 1.83 -0.92
N LEU A 172 5.25 0.94 -1.78
CA LEU A 172 3.82 0.89 -2.14
C LEU A 172 2.96 0.50 -0.94
N VAL A 173 3.44 -0.42 -0.11
CA VAL A 173 2.81 -0.79 1.16
C VAL A 173 2.70 0.41 2.10
N LEU A 174 3.80 1.16 2.30
CA LEU A 174 3.80 2.32 3.19
C LEU A 174 2.87 3.43 2.68
N THR A 175 2.92 3.72 1.38
CA THR A 175 2.11 4.79 0.77
C THR A 175 0.62 4.42 0.71
N VAL A 176 0.25 3.15 0.46
CA VAL A 176 -1.16 2.75 0.47
C VAL A 176 -1.74 2.79 1.89
N MET A 177 -0.95 2.43 2.91
CA MET A 177 -1.37 2.54 4.31
C MET A 177 -1.56 4.00 4.72
N ALA A 178 -0.61 4.86 4.36
CA ALA A 178 -0.71 6.29 4.57
C ALA A 178 -1.94 6.88 3.85
N ALA A 179 -2.23 6.38 2.64
CA ALA A 179 -3.37 6.84 1.87
C ALA A 179 -4.71 6.39 2.43
N ALA A 180 -4.81 5.11 2.81
CA ALA A 180 -5.98 4.54 3.47
C ALA A 180 -6.30 5.26 4.79
N ALA A 181 -5.27 5.66 5.56
CA ALA A 181 -5.44 6.38 6.81
C ALA A 181 -6.01 7.81 6.64
N GLN A 182 -5.87 8.40 5.45
CA GLN A 182 -6.30 9.78 5.18
C GLN A 182 -7.64 9.91 4.45
N VAL A 183 -8.28 8.80 4.08
CA VAL A 183 -9.62 8.85 3.47
C VAL A 183 -10.64 9.35 4.51
N PRO A 184 -11.39 10.44 4.25
CA PRO A 184 -12.37 10.97 5.19
C PRO A 184 -13.43 9.92 5.57
N LYS A 185 -13.75 9.83 6.87
CA LYS A 185 -14.91 9.09 7.38
C LYS A 185 -16.18 9.91 7.11
N GLY A 186 -17.04 9.47 6.22
CA GLY A 186 -18.37 10.06 6.02
C GLY A 186 -18.96 9.79 4.63
N ASP A 187 -20.01 8.97 4.62
CA ASP A 187 -20.99 8.64 3.59
C ASP A 187 -20.50 8.20 2.19
N ALA A 188 -20.84 6.93 1.88
CA ALA A 188 -20.62 6.16 0.63
C ALA A 188 -19.30 5.38 0.46
N ALA A 189 -18.26 5.54 1.29
CA ALA A 189 -16.99 4.81 1.17
C ALA A 189 -16.60 3.99 2.43
N GLY A 190 -17.57 3.26 2.99
CA GLY A 190 -17.51 2.63 4.32
C GLY A 190 -16.66 1.36 4.48
N ALA A 191 -15.42 1.30 3.97
CA ALA A 191 -14.55 0.15 4.34
C ALA A 191 -13.03 0.35 4.21
N VAL A 192 -12.51 1.48 3.70
CA VAL A 192 -11.04 1.72 3.71
C VAL A 192 -10.58 2.15 5.09
N GLY A 193 -11.43 2.91 5.80
CA GLY A 193 -11.19 3.35 7.17
C GLY A 193 -11.14 2.22 8.19
N ASP A 194 -11.49 0.98 7.83
CA ASP A 194 -11.57 -0.15 8.77
C ASP A 194 -10.24 -0.85 9.07
N VAL A 195 -9.21 -0.66 8.24
CA VAL A 195 -7.85 -1.07 8.63
C VAL A 195 -7.33 -0.20 9.78
N VAL A 196 -7.90 1.01 9.91
CA VAL A 196 -7.62 1.97 10.99
C VAL A 196 -8.76 2.02 12.02
N SER A 197 -9.93 1.41 11.79
CA SER A 197 -11.09 1.57 12.68
C SER A 197 -10.98 0.78 13.97
N ALA A 198 -10.08 -0.19 14.05
CA ALA A 198 -9.82 -0.85 15.31
C ALA A 198 -9.04 0.05 16.30
N VAL A 199 -8.54 1.23 15.86
CA VAL A 199 -7.75 2.20 16.64
C VAL A 199 -8.57 3.39 17.17
N ALA A 200 -9.79 3.62 16.66
CA ALA A 200 -10.63 4.75 17.07
C ALA A 200 -11.63 4.41 18.20
N SER A 201 -11.52 3.21 18.79
CA SER A 201 -12.39 2.72 19.86
C SER A 201 -11.69 2.76 21.23
N ILE A 202 -11.05 3.89 21.57
CA ILE A 202 -10.81 4.35 22.96
C ILE A 202 -10.92 5.88 22.95
#